data_AF-A0AAV6ZGX7-F1
#
_entry.id   AF-A0AAV6ZGX7-F1
#
_cell.length_a   1.000
_cell.length_b   1.000
_cell.length_c   1.000
_cell.angle_alpha   90.00
_cell.angle_beta   90.00
_cell.angle_gamma   90.00
#
_symmetry.space_group_name_H-M   'P 1'
#
loop_
_entity.id
_entity.type
_entity.pdbx_description
1 polymer ?
#
loop_
_entity_poly.entity_id
_entity_poly.type
_entity_poly.pdbx_seq_one_letter_code
_entity_poly.pdbx_strand_id
1 'polypeptide(L)'
;MEMSVRLIRRAGRCVHKSLIFCSLFLYVVVGKTLMLLAPHTMETLLKSRFEMTGAHVPKFQYEDWGPTVFTFKFLWSVLQIMWLRLEDEAFLGKTAPNTPVVDLNGELHHIWDYLRGPRPLVLNIRELHLTPVLLQLSEFNKLVQDFSSVADFLITLLDRVTQKMDGL
;
A
#
# COMPACT_ATOMS: atom_id res chain seq x y z
N MET A 1 -0.60 -21.99 28.11
CA MET A 1 -0.34 -20.53 28.09
C MET A 1 -0.35 -19.96 26.67
N GLU A 2 0.38 -20.53 25.70
CA GLU A 2 0.41 -20.00 24.32
C GLU A 2 -0.94 -20.03 23.57
N MET A 3 -1.78 -21.03 23.82
CA MET A 3 -3.08 -21.17 23.14
C MET A 3 -4.03 -20.02 23.52
N SER A 4 -4.04 -19.62 24.80
CA SER A 4 -4.82 -18.50 25.30
C SER A 4 -4.35 -17.15 24.72
N VAL A 5 -3.04 -16.95 24.59
CA VAL A 5 -2.46 -15.73 23.98
C VAL A 5 -2.81 -15.61 22.50
N ARG A 6 -2.80 -16.74 21.75
CA ARG A 6 -3.21 -16.77 20.35
C ARG A 6 -4.70 -16.43 20.18
N LEU A 7 -5.56 -16.95 21.07
CA LEU A 7 -7.00 -16.67 21.05
C LEU A 7 -7.30 -15.20 21.38
N ILE A 8 -6.65 -14.63 22.39
CA ILE A 8 -6.80 -13.20 22.74
C ILE A 8 -6.37 -12.31 21.57
N ARG A 9 -5.23 -12.62 20.92
CA ARG A 9 -4.76 -11.88 19.74
C ARG A 9 -5.71 -12.00 18.54
N ARG A 10 -6.35 -13.16 18.35
CA ARG A 10 -7.36 -13.36 17.30
C ARG A 10 -8.63 -12.57 17.59
N ALA A 11 -9.12 -12.61 18.83
CA ALA A 11 -10.29 -11.85 19.25
C ALA A 11 -10.05 -10.33 19.10
N GLY A 12 -8.90 -9.82 19.55
CA GLY A 12 -8.54 -8.42 19.39
C GLY A 12 -8.47 -7.98 17.92
N ARG A 13 -7.89 -8.79 17.04
CA ARG A 13 -7.89 -8.52 15.60
C ARG A 13 -9.29 -8.54 14.99
N CYS A 14 -10.15 -9.47 15.40
CA CYS A 14 -11.52 -9.54 14.93
C CYS A 14 -12.31 -8.28 15.31
N VAL A 15 -12.21 -7.85 16.58
CA VAL A 15 -12.81 -6.59 17.05
C VAL A 15 -12.28 -5.40 16.26
N HIS A 16 -10.97 -5.32 16.03
CA HIS A 16 -10.38 -4.22 15.26
C HIS A 16 -10.86 -4.20 13.80
N LYS A 17 -10.92 -5.35 13.13
CA LYS A 17 -11.48 -5.48 11.78
C LYS A 17 -12.94 -5.05 11.72
N SER A 18 -13.75 -5.42 12.71
CA SER A 18 -15.14 -5.00 12.83
C SER A 18 -15.28 -3.50 13.08
N LEU A 19 -14.43 -2.90 13.92
CA LEU A 19 -14.44 -1.45 14.16
C LEU A 19 -14.06 -0.66 12.90
N ILE A 20 -13.05 -1.10 12.14
CA ILE A 20 -12.69 -0.53 10.84
C ILE A 20 -13.90 -0.58 9.90
N PHE A 21 -14.54 -1.74 9.79
CA PHE A 21 -15.72 -1.92 8.95
C PHE A 21 -16.86 -0.96 9.34
N CYS A 22 -17.23 -0.90 10.62
CA CYS A 22 -18.29 -0.02 11.11
C CYS A 22 -17.98 1.46 10.85
N SER A 23 -16.74 1.89 11.11
CA SER A 23 -16.30 3.27 10.89
C SER A 23 -16.34 3.64 9.40
N LEU A 24 -15.80 2.79 8.53
CA LEU A 24 -15.78 3.02 7.09
C LEU A 24 -17.18 2.98 6.49
N PHE A 25 -18.04 2.07 6.98
CA PHE A 25 -19.45 2.02 6.59
C PHE A 25 -20.18 3.31 6.96
N LEU A 26 -20.01 3.81 8.19
CA LEU A 26 -20.58 5.09 8.61
C LEU A 26 -20.07 6.24 7.74
N TYR A 27 -18.77 6.28 7.45
CA TYR A 27 -18.16 7.27 6.56
C TYR A 27 -18.79 7.26 5.16
N VAL A 28 -19.04 6.07 4.59
CA VAL A 28 -19.68 5.90 3.29
C VAL A 28 -21.14 6.35 3.30
N VAL A 29 -21.90 6.00 4.34
CA VAL A 29 -23.30 6.42 4.49
C VAL A 29 -23.39 7.94 4.62
N VAL A 30 -22.60 8.55 5.50
CA VAL A 30 -22.57 10.01 5.67
C VAL A 30 -22.15 10.70 4.37
N GLY A 31 -21.10 10.24 3.71
CA GLY A 31 -20.67 10.76 2.41
C GLY A 31 -21.75 10.66 1.33
N LYS A 32 -22.44 9.53 1.24
CA LYS A 32 -23.59 9.34 0.32
C LYS A 32 -24.74 10.29 0.62
N THR A 33 -25.09 10.46 1.90
CA THR A 33 -26.17 11.38 2.28
C THR A 33 -25.82 12.84 1.95
N LEU A 34 -24.58 13.26 2.20
CA LEU A 34 -24.10 14.60 1.84
C LEU A 34 -24.07 14.82 0.33
N MET A 35 -23.70 13.79 -0.46
CA MET A 35 -23.77 13.86 -1.92
C MET A 35 -25.21 14.04 -2.44
N LEU A 36 -26.19 13.47 -1.75
CA LEU A 36 -27.61 13.63 -2.11
C LEU A 36 -28.17 14.99 -1.68
N LEU A 37 -27.73 15.54 -0.54
CA LEU A 37 -28.22 16.80 0.01
C LEU A 37 -27.54 18.03 -0.61
N ALA A 38 -26.23 17.96 -0.88
CA ALA A 38 -25.42 19.07 -1.35
C ALA A 38 -24.33 18.59 -2.34
N PRO A 39 -24.73 18.21 -3.57
CA PRO A 39 -23.80 17.62 -4.55
C PRO A 39 -22.65 18.56 -4.91
N HIS A 40 -22.94 19.86 -5.11
CA HIS A 40 -21.93 20.84 -5.50
C HIS A 40 -20.88 21.06 -4.40
N THR A 41 -21.28 21.11 -3.13
CA THR A 41 -20.34 21.28 -2.01
C THR A 41 -19.42 20.06 -1.87
N MET A 42 -19.97 18.86 -2.02
CA MET A 42 -19.20 17.62 -1.94
C MET A 42 -18.20 17.48 -3.09
N GLU A 43 -18.58 17.86 -4.31
CA GLU A 43 -17.68 17.86 -5.46
C GLU A 43 -16.48 18.80 -5.23
N THR A 44 -16.74 20.04 -4.80
CA THR A 44 -15.66 21.01 -4.50
C THR A 44 -14.74 20.50 -3.39
N LEU A 45 -15.31 19.89 -2.34
CA LEU A 45 -14.54 19.34 -1.23
C LEU A 45 -13.67 18.14 -1.67
N LEU A 46 -14.20 17.24 -2.49
CA LEU A 46 -13.45 16.09 -3.02
C LEU A 46 -12.32 16.53 -3.95
N LYS A 47 -12.57 17.49 -4.86
CA LYS A 47 -11.56 18.07 -5.73
C LYS A 47 -10.42 18.71 -4.91
N SER A 48 -10.76 19.54 -3.93
CA SER A 48 -9.78 20.17 -3.03
C SER A 48 -8.95 19.15 -2.24
N ARG A 49 -9.59 18.10 -1.71
CA ARG A 49 -8.88 17.01 -0.99
C ARG A 49 -7.92 16.26 -1.89
N PHE A 50 -8.29 16.02 -3.14
CA PHE A 50 -7.43 15.37 -4.12
C PHE A 50 -6.22 16.25 -4.48
N GLU A 51 -6.44 17.54 -4.73
CA GLU A 51 -5.35 18.50 -5.02
C GLU A 51 -4.31 18.59 -3.89
N MET A 52 -4.75 18.49 -2.62
CA MET A 52 -3.84 18.46 -1.46
C MET A 52 -2.89 17.26 -1.45
N THR A 53 -3.21 16.17 -2.14
CA THR A 53 -2.32 14.99 -2.22
C THR A 53 -1.12 15.18 -3.15
N GLY A 54 -1.03 16.30 -3.87
CA GLY A 54 0.06 16.60 -4.80
C GLY A 54 0.07 15.73 -6.07
N ALA A 55 -0.92 14.86 -6.26
CA ALA A 55 -1.07 14.00 -7.42
C ALA A 55 -1.70 14.78 -8.60
N HIS A 56 -0.94 15.69 -9.21
CA HIS A 56 -1.38 16.33 -10.45
C HIS A 56 -1.15 15.37 -11.63
N VAL A 57 -2.15 14.52 -11.90
CA VAL A 57 -2.14 13.60 -13.04
C VAL A 57 -3.07 14.20 -14.11
N PRO A 58 -2.56 14.74 -15.23
CA PRO A 58 -3.35 15.49 -16.22
C PRO A 58 -4.54 14.72 -16.81
N LYS A 59 -4.46 13.38 -16.81
CA LYS A 59 -5.47 12.47 -17.34
C LYS A 59 -6.46 11.93 -16.30
N PHE A 60 -6.36 12.33 -15.04
CA PHE A 60 -7.19 11.79 -13.96
C PHE A 60 -8.19 12.86 -13.51
N GLN A 61 -9.30 12.98 -14.23
CA GLN A 61 -10.30 14.02 -13.99
C GLN A 61 -11.31 13.54 -12.94
N TYR A 62 -12.00 14.48 -12.27
CA TYR A 62 -12.96 14.14 -11.22
C TYR A 62 -14.08 13.22 -11.73
N GLU A 63 -14.46 13.38 -12.99
CA GLU A 63 -15.53 12.64 -13.63
C GLU A 63 -15.21 11.14 -13.73
N ASP A 64 -13.92 10.77 -13.75
CA ASP A 64 -13.45 9.39 -13.84
C ASP A 64 -13.53 8.64 -12.49
N TRP A 65 -13.37 9.34 -11.37
CA TRP A 65 -13.27 8.73 -10.04
C TRP A 65 -14.30 9.20 -9.03
N GLY A 66 -14.77 10.45 -9.11
CA GLY A 66 -15.77 11.05 -8.23
C GLY A 66 -17.03 10.18 -8.05
N PRO A 67 -17.63 9.64 -9.13
CA PRO A 67 -18.78 8.75 -9.04
C PRO A 67 -18.50 7.42 -8.32
N THR A 68 -17.23 7.01 -8.23
CA THR A 68 -16.84 5.78 -7.52
C THR A 68 -16.71 6.01 -6.02
N VAL A 69 -16.49 7.24 -5.57
CA VAL A 69 -16.37 7.59 -4.14
C VAL A 69 -17.69 7.31 -3.41
N PHE A 70 -17.61 6.76 -2.21
CA PHE A 70 -18.77 6.36 -1.40
C PHE A 70 -19.71 5.34 -2.07
N THR A 71 -19.25 4.62 -3.10
CA THR A 71 -19.96 3.43 -3.61
C THR A 71 -19.64 2.19 -2.80
N PHE A 72 -20.43 1.13 -2.97
CA PHE A 72 -20.10 -0.18 -2.42
C PHE A 72 -18.75 -0.70 -2.91
N LYS A 73 -18.38 -0.41 -4.18
CA LYS A 73 -17.06 -0.74 -4.73
C LYS A 73 -15.94 -0.04 -3.97
N PHE A 74 -16.10 1.25 -3.69
CA PHE A 74 -15.13 2.00 -2.87
C PHE A 74 -15.00 1.43 -1.45
N LEU A 75 -16.14 1.17 -0.79
CA LEU A 75 -16.16 0.57 0.54
C LEU A 75 -15.36 -0.73 0.56
N TRP A 76 -15.66 -1.64 -0.38
CA TRP A 76 -15.00 -2.93 -0.46
C TRP A 76 -13.50 -2.80 -0.72
N SER A 77 -13.09 -1.99 -1.70
CA SER A 77 -11.66 -1.80 -2.02
C SER A 77 -10.86 -1.23 -0.85
N VAL A 78 -11.38 -0.19 -0.19
CA VAL A 78 -10.69 0.42 0.97
C VAL A 78 -10.64 -0.56 2.14
N LEU A 79 -11.72 -1.31 2.37
CA LEU A 79 -11.77 -2.32 3.43
C LEU A 79 -10.74 -3.44 3.21
N GLN A 80 -10.61 -3.94 1.99
CA GLN A 80 -9.59 -4.92 1.62
C GLN A 80 -8.18 -4.39 1.90
N ILE A 81 -7.89 -3.15 1.50
CA ILE A 81 -6.58 -2.51 1.75
C ILE A 81 -6.34 -2.34 3.26
N MET A 82 -7.33 -1.89 4.02
CA MET A 82 -7.19 -1.68 5.46
C MET A 82 -7.01 -2.99 6.23
N TRP A 83 -7.71 -4.06 5.82
CA TRP A 83 -7.53 -5.38 6.40
C TRP A 83 -6.18 -6.01 6.04
N LEU A 84 -5.73 -5.86 4.79
CA LEU A 84 -4.39 -6.29 4.37
C LEU A 84 -3.31 -5.58 5.20
N ARG A 85 -3.41 -4.25 5.35
CA ARG A 85 -2.50 -3.46 6.19
C ARG A 85 -2.53 -3.84 7.68
N LEU A 86 -3.65 -4.39 8.16
CA LEU A 86 -3.74 -4.87 9.54
C LEU A 86 -3.02 -6.22 9.72
N GLU A 87 -2.80 -6.95 8.63
CA GLU A 87 -2.07 -8.21 8.58
C GLU A 87 -0.59 -8.02 8.27
N ASP A 88 -0.19 -6.86 7.75
CA ASP A 88 1.22 -6.51 7.55
C ASP A 88 1.94 -6.39 8.90
N GLU A 89 2.88 -7.31 9.16
CA GLU A 89 3.64 -7.38 10.43
C GLU A 89 5.11 -6.92 10.32
N ALA A 90 5.43 -5.98 9.42
CA ALA A 90 6.75 -5.37 9.37
C ALA A 90 6.86 -4.20 10.36
N PHE A 91 7.62 -4.38 11.45
CA PHE A 91 7.85 -3.35 12.47
C PHE A 91 9.34 -3.18 12.75
N LEU A 92 9.77 -1.95 13.05
CA LEU A 92 11.15 -1.66 13.46
C LEU A 92 11.56 -2.52 14.65
N GLY A 93 12.75 -3.14 14.57
CA GLY A 93 13.29 -4.02 15.63
C GLY A 93 12.73 -5.44 15.62
N LYS A 94 11.76 -5.77 14.77
CA LYS A 94 11.37 -7.16 14.49
C LYS A 94 12.10 -7.70 13.26
N THR A 95 12.11 -9.02 13.12
CA THR A 95 12.67 -9.70 11.95
C THR A 95 11.95 -9.22 10.68
N ALA A 96 12.73 -8.77 9.69
CA ALA A 96 12.19 -8.34 8.41
C ALA A 96 11.50 -9.52 7.69
N PRO A 97 10.32 -9.31 7.06
CA PRO A 97 9.61 -10.38 6.38
C PRO A 97 10.43 -10.94 5.20
N ASN A 98 10.42 -12.26 5.03
CA ASN A 98 11.08 -12.93 3.91
C ASN A 98 10.14 -13.06 2.70
N THR A 99 9.72 -11.94 2.14
CA THR A 99 8.75 -11.93 1.04
C THR A 99 9.39 -12.50 -0.24
N PRO A 100 8.67 -13.33 -1.03
CA PRO A 100 9.15 -13.76 -2.34
C PRO A 100 9.21 -12.57 -3.32
N VAL A 101 10.22 -12.58 -4.18
CA VAL A 101 10.48 -11.60 -5.23
C VAL A 101 10.87 -12.33 -6.52
N VAL A 102 10.55 -11.76 -7.67
CA VAL A 102 10.93 -12.31 -8.97
C VAL A 102 12.05 -11.45 -9.53
N ASP A 103 13.13 -12.06 -9.98
CA ASP A 103 14.24 -11.34 -10.60
C ASP A 103 13.92 -10.91 -12.05
N LEU A 104 14.85 -10.25 -12.72
CA LEU A 104 14.67 -9.82 -14.10
C LEU A 104 14.66 -10.98 -15.10
N ASN A 105 15.14 -12.17 -14.71
CA ASN A 105 15.12 -13.38 -15.51
C ASN A 105 13.83 -14.19 -15.32
N GLY A 106 12.95 -13.77 -14.40
CA GLY A 106 11.71 -14.47 -14.07
C GLY A 106 11.87 -15.57 -13.01
N GLU A 107 13.04 -15.66 -12.36
CA GLU A 107 13.31 -16.63 -11.31
C GLU A 107 12.79 -16.15 -9.94
N LEU A 108 12.21 -17.08 -9.18
CA LEU A 108 11.68 -16.80 -7.84
C LEU A 108 12.81 -16.84 -6.81
N HIS A 109 13.02 -15.72 -6.13
CA HIS A 109 13.93 -15.56 -5.01
C HIS A 109 13.17 -15.06 -3.78
N HIS A 110 13.84 -15.04 -2.63
CA HIS A 110 13.33 -14.39 -1.43
C HIS A 110 14.22 -13.21 -1.04
N ILE A 111 13.67 -12.22 -0.34
CA ILE A 111 14.43 -11.04 0.11
C ILE A 111 15.69 -11.44 0.89
N TRP A 112 15.62 -12.50 1.71
CA TRP A 112 16.76 -12.93 2.50
C TRP A 112 17.90 -13.55 1.68
N ASP A 113 17.65 -14.02 0.46
CA ASP A 113 18.70 -14.56 -0.42
C ASP A 113 19.71 -13.48 -0.83
N TYR A 114 19.33 -12.21 -0.71
CA TYR A 114 20.19 -11.05 -0.97
C TYR A 114 20.93 -10.54 0.27
N LEU A 115 20.70 -11.13 1.46
CA LEU A 115 21.42 -10.76 2.68
C LEU A 115 22.85 -11.34 2.65
N ARG A 116 23.86 -10.48 2.76
CA ARG A 116 25.28 -10.89 2.81
C ARG A 116 25.85 -10.71 4.21
N GLY A 117 25.58 -11.70 5.06
CA GLY A 117 26.11 -11.75 6.43
C GLY A 117 25.57 -10.58 7.28
N PRO A 118 26.43 -9.88 8.06
CA PRO A 118 25.98 -8.82 8.96
C PRO A 118 25.69 -7.47 8.26
N ARG A 119 25.82 -7.40 6.93
CA ARG A 119 25.66 -6.15 6.19
C ARG A 119 24.18 -5.76 6.09
N PRO A 120 23.82 -4.50 6.35
CA PRO A 120 22.46 -4.03 6.16
C PRO A 120 22.07 -4.09 4.68
N LEU A 121 20.84 -4.55 4.42
CA LEU A 121 20.22 -4.54 3.11
C LEU A 121 19.21 -3.39 3.02
N VAL A 122 19.44 -2.47 2.09
CA VAL A 122 18.55 -1.33 1.82
C VAL A 122 17.59 -1.72 0.70
N LEU A 123 16.31 -1.88 1.05
CA LEU A 123 15.22 -2.15 0.12
C LEU A 123 14.59 -0.86 -0.39
N ASN A 124 14.52 -0.71 -1.71
CA ASN A 124 13.85 0.39 -2.38
C ASN A 124 12.69 -0.14 -3.22
N ILE A 125 11.48 -0.07 -2.66
CA ILE A 125 10.24 -0.55 -3.33
C ILE A 125 9.67 0.59 -4.17
N ARG A 126 9.48 0.36 -5.46
CA ARG A 126 9.01 1.38 -6.41
C ARG A 126 7.83 0.87 -7.26
N GLU A 127 6.79 1.68 -7.43
CA GLU A 127 5.69 1.40 -8.37
C GLU A 127 6.06 1.88 -9.78
N LEU A 128 5.98 0.99 -10.78
CA LEU A 128 6.48 1.22 -12.15
C LEU A 128 5.72 2.32 -12.93
N HIS A 129 4.51 2.72 -12.49
CA HIS A 129 3.63 3.63 -13.24
C HIS A 129 3.67 5.11 -12.80
N LEU A 130 4.48 5.48 -11.81
CA LEU A 130 4.60 6.88 -11.39
C LEU A 130 5.78 7.56 -12.10
N THR A 131 5.47 8.50 -12.99
CA THR A 131 6.43 9.29 -13.80
C THR A 131 7.56 10.01 -13.02
N PRO A 132 7.48 10.31 -11.69
CA PRO A 132 8.62 10.86 -10.94
C PRO A 132 9.80 9.87 -10.72
N VAL A 133 9.62 8.57 -10.98
CA VAL A 133 10.55 7.50 -10.57
C VAL A 133 11.91 7.57 -11.28
N LEU A 134 11.97 8.03 -12.53
CA LEU A 134 13.25 8.17 -13.26
C LEU A 134 14.15 9.28 -12.67
N LEU A 135 13.55 10.33 -12.07
CA LEU A 135 14.31 11.46 -11.53
C LEU A 135 15.07 11.07 -10.24
N GLN A 136 14.44 10.27 -9.39
CA GLN A 136 15.02 9.82 -8.10
C GLN A 136 15.99 8.64 -8.23
N LEU A 137 16.15 8.06 -9.42
CA LEU A 137 17.10 6.96 -9.64
C LEU A 137 18.54 7.48 -9.55
N SER A 138 18.77 8.73 -9.99
CA SER A 138 20.08 9.38 -9.92
C SER A 138 20.55 9.62 -8.48
N GLU A 139 19.64 10.03 -7.60
CA GLU A 139 19.90 10.21 -6.16
C GLU A 139 20.16 8.87 -5.46
N PHE A 140 19.37 7.84 -5.80
CA PHE A 140 19.58 6.50 -5.28
C PHE A 140 20.93 5.93 -5.72
N ASN A 141 21.33 6.13 -6.98
CA ASN A 141 22.63 5.67 -7.47
C ASN A 141 23.80 6.34 -6.75
N LYS A 142 23.69 7.62 -6.38
CA LYS A 142 24.70 8.28 -5.53
C LYS A 142 24.79 7.62 -4.15
N LEU A 143 23.66 7.34 -3.52
CA LEU A 143 23.61 6.64 -2.23
C LEU A 143 24.26 5.24 -2.33
N VAL A 144 24.00 4.51 -3.41
CA VAL A 144 24.63 3.20 -3.66
C VAL A 144 26.14 3.36 -3.78
N GLN A 145 26.63 4.36 -4.52
CA GLN A 145 28.07 4.60 -4.64
C GLN A 145 28.72 4.90 -3.29
N ASP A 146 28.12 5.80 -2.50
CA ASP A 146 28.66 6.25 -1.22
C ASP A 146 28.68 5.15 -0.15
N PHE A 147 27.70 4.25 -0.16
CA PHE A 147 27.49 3.26 0.90
C PHE A 147 27.67 1.81 0.45
N SER A 148 28.09 1.56 -0.79
CA SER A 148 28.35 0.22 -1.34
C SER A 148 29.36 -0.60 -0.54
N SER A 149 30.27 0.06 0.21
CA SER A 149 31.27 -0.58 1.07
C SER A 149 30.68 -1.15 2.36
N VAL A 150 29.56 -0.60 2.86
CA VAL A 150 28.95 -0.98 4.15
C VAL A 150 27.59 -1.65 4.04
N ALA A 151 26.84 -1.42 2.97
CA ALA A 151 25.49 -1.93 2.77
C ALA A 151 25.32 -2.59 1.39
N ASP A 152 24.32 -3.48 1.30
CA ASP A 152 23.81 -4.01 0.04
C ASP A 152 22.49 -3.30 -0.32
N PHE A 153 22.19 -3.20 -1.61
CA PHE A 153 21.04 -2.45 -2.12
C PHE A 153 20.19 -3.32 -3.05
N LEU A 154 18.88 -3.34 -2.82
CA LEU A 154 17.92 -4.06 -3.65
C LEU A 154 16.79 -3.12 -4.08
N ILE A 155 16.56 -3.02 -5.39
CA ILE A 155 15.42 -2.29 -5.94
C ILE A 155 14.34 -3.32 -6.28
N THR A 156 13.18 -3.21 -5.64
CA THR A 156 12.02 -4.07 -5.92
C THR A 156 10.99 -3.27 -6.67
N LEU A 157 10.64 -3.71 -7.87
CA LEU A 157 9.60 -3.10 -8.68
C LEU A 157 8.26 -3.75 -8.35
N LEU A 158 7.32 -2.95 -7.86
CA LEU A 158 5.94 -3.36 -7.71
C LEU A 158 5.24 -3.13 -9.05
N ASP A 159 5.00 -4.22 -9.76
CA ASP A 159 4.10 -4.23 -10.91
C ASP A 159 2.70 -4.62 -10.42
N ARG A 160 1.68 -3.80 -10.71
CA ARG A 160 0.29 -4.12 -10.35
C ARG A 160 -0.32 -5.20 -11.25
N VAL A 161 0.41 -5.73 -12.24
CA VAL A 161 -0.11 -6.69 -13.22
C VAL A 161 0.01 -8.16 -12.78
N THR A 162 0.84 -8.50 -11.79
CA THR A 162 0.96 -9.88 -11.28
C THR A 162 0.06 -10.19 -10.08
N GLN A 163 -1.19 -9.73 -10.12
CA GLN A 163 -2.29 -10.30 -9.33
C GLN A 163 -3.35 -10.94 -10.26
N LYS A 164 -2.89 -11.57 -11.34
CA LYS A 164 -3.72 -12.36 -12.25
C LYS A 164 -3.06 -13.70 -12.61
N MET A 165 -2.52 -14.41 -11.63
CA MET A 165 -2.26 -15.85 -11.75
C MET A 165 -2.41 -16.48 -10.37
N ASP A 166 -3.65 -16.79 -10.03
CA ASP A 166 -4.04 -18.03 -9.35
C ASP A 166 -5.53 -18.21 -9.63
N GLY A 167 -5.80 -18.93 -10.72
CA GLY A 167 -7.14 -19.43 -10.99
C GLY A 167 -7.45 -20.58 -10.04
N LEU A 168 -8.35 -20.33 -9.10
CA LEU A 168 -9.34 -21.28 -8.60
C LEU A 168 -10.57 -20.53 -8.07
#